data_AF-H0EIC0-F1
#
_entry.id   AF-H0EIC0-F1
#
_cell.length_a   1.000
_cell.length_b   1.000
_cell.length_c   1.000
_cell.angle_alpha   90.00
_cell.angle_beta   90.00
_cell.angle_gamma   90.00
#
_symmetry.space_group_name_H-M   'P 1'
#
loop_
_entity.id
_entity.type
_entity.pdbx_description
1 polymer ?
#
loop_
_entity_poly.entity_id
_entity_poly.type
_entity_poly.pdbx_seq_one_letter_code
_entity_poly.pdbx_strand_id
1 'polypeptide(L)'
;MGQYMSTGRQTSTPTSSSAIRIPNSPSGVSSDSVSLLLPLAEEYFEAAHKLAPLISTSMAPDNVDTYQRLIATGLGCLDAALRKGKLTPRIEATVRLRYSGVLHEETENTMEAETALAKGIVLCERSHFFDLKYAMQYLLAQIMGQKNLRAAMKALDGYISEAEAPVDGNAAVQNLQKVAELAIRQHDRAVHLTASVMEAMVHLRSIGPDSNEAVQRAIAAARTHQLTVGDSIPQLAGLINLIDVMCVIRSGNTHQMLDKLKGMQVVMDRMLKDAKWSSSISLETRSVVGIDTDGREVLIMSFLNKKDAFSIRHATDPKAVRYLKEGMEGLAEKSRDPKDFLDFMYLTGVWLQGIGNLDSALRIFQDPKLALPPSNPSTSTSVSQISRDFAILAALNTLWITQEPSRLNPERNNALLAQLTPLCAQNQNKDLHTAFCLIKATITTTPPTPLFEVKRHLSQALAGAQKTMNSQFLCITLNVMRTGGEERVGG
;
A
#
# COMPACT_ATOMS: atom_id res chain seq x y z
N MET A 1 55.61 42.86 5.69
CA MET A 1 55.16 43.81 6.74
C MET A 1 54.13 43.06 7.59
N GLY A 2 54.52 42.24 8.57
CA GLY A 2 55.34 42.56 9.75
C GLY A 2 54.37 43.03 10.85
N GLN A 3 53.72 42.12 11.57
CA GLN A 3 54.14 41.50 12.85
C GLN A 3 54.10 42.46 14.06
N TYR A 4 53.93 41.83 15.23
CA TYR A 4 54.15 42.28 16.61
C TYR A 4 52.89 42.77 17.35
N MET A 5 52.27 41.95 18.22
CA MET A 5 52.71 41.45 19.54
C MET A 5 53.08 42.58 20.51
N SER A 6 52.38 42.66 21.65
CA SER A 6 52.95 42.52 23.01
C SER A 6 51.89 42.86 24.06
N THR A 7 51.48 41.90 24.90
CA THR A 7 51.97 41.59 26.27
C THR A 7 51.49 42.56 27.36
N GLY A 8 51.01 41.98 28.47
CA GLY A 8 50.70 42.68 29.70
C GLY A 8 49.78 41.85 30.61
N ARG A 9 50.37 40.95 31.40
CA ARG A 9 49.70 40.18 32.47
C ARG A 9 50.23 40.68 33.82
N GLN A 10 49.42 40.51 34.87
CA GLN A 10 49.71 40.56 36.33
C GLN A 10 49.38 41.91 37.03
N THR A 11 48.80 42.02 38.24
CA THR A 11 48.35 41.09 39.32
C THR A 11 47.69 41.92 40.46
N SER A 12 46.69 41.34 41.16
CA SER A 12 46.35 41.42 42.63
C SER A 12 46.20 42.79 43.36
N THR A 13 44.98 43.25 43.75
CA THR A 13 44.25 43.15 45.08
C THR A 13 44.88 43.90 46.28
N PRO A 14 44.18 44.27 47.40
CA PRO A 14 42.74 44.23 47.81
C PRO A 14 42.25 45.64 48.31
N THR A 15 41.00 45.91 48.75
CA THR A 15 40.52 45.77 50.14
C THR A 15 39.02 46.15 50.22
N SER A 16 38.33 45.45 51.11
CA SER A 16 36.91 45.38 51.44
C SER A 16 36.24 46.64 52.01
N SER A 17 34.95 46.83 51.71
CA SER A 17 33.94 47.29 52.69
C SER A 17 32.53 46.91 52.25
N SER A 18 31.83 46.25 53.17
CA SER A 18 30.53 45.59 53.06
C SER A 18 29.35 46.54 53.26
N ALA A 19 28.32 46.45 52.41
CA ALA A 19 26.93 46.71 52.81
C ALA A 19 25.93 46.00 51.87
N ILE A 20 24.93 45.38 52.49
CA ILE A 20 23.97 44.39 51.99
C ILE A 20 22.94 45.00 51.02
N ARG A 21 22.63 44.28 49.93
CA ARG A 21 21.34 44.37 49.23
C ARG A 21 20.97 43.01 48.62
N ILE A 22 19.85 42.44 49.07
CA ILE A 22 19.17 41.26 48.49
C ILE A 22 17.74 41.73 48.13
N PRO A 23 16.99 41.16 47.16
CA PRO A 23 17.32 40.28 46.03
C PRO A 23 16.87 40.88 44.68
N ASN A 24 17.29 40.31 43.55
CA ASN A 24 16.42 40.26 42.36
C ASN A 24 16.50 38.86 41.75
N SER A 25 15.32 38.24 41.64
CA SER A 25 15.04 36.94 41.05
C SER A 25 15.53 36.84 39.60
N PRO A 26 16.06 35.68 39.15
CA PRO A 26 16.44 35.50 37.76
C PRO A 26 15.20 35.23 36.90
N SER A 27 14.74 36.25 36.19
CA SER A 27 13.81 36.12 35.06
C SER A 27 14.57 35.53 33.86
N GLY A 28 14.67 34.20 33.81
CA GLY A 28 15.38 33.50 32.72
C GLY A 28 15.04 32.00 32.55
N VAL A 29 13.89 31.51 33.01
CA VAL A 29 13.58 30.06 33.03
C VAL A 29 12.64 29.60 31.90
N SER A 30 12.16 30.49 31.03
CA SER A 30 11.03 30.18 30.15
C SER A 30 11.34 29.34 28.90
N SER A 31 12.60 29.23 28.46
CA SER A 31 12.95 28.45 27.24
C SER A 31 13.38 27.01 27.55
N ASP A 32 14.09 26.79 28.66
CA ASP A 32 14.64 25.47 29.01
C ASP A 32 13.60 24.50 29.59
N SER A 33 12.49 25.03 30.12
CA SER A 33 11.43 24.18 30.68
C SER A 33 10.72 23.34 29.63
N VAL A 34 10.64 23.81 28.37
CA VAL A 34 9.95 23.09 27.28
C VAL A 34 10.86 22.08 26.61
N SER A 35 12.17 22.35 26.53
CA SER A 35 13.15 21.42 25.96
C SER A 35 13.33 20.16 26.81
N LEU A 36 13.12 20.27 28.13
CA LEU A 36 13.18 19.14 29.08
C LEU A 36 11.93 18.25 29.08
N LEU A 37 10.77 18.76 28.65
CA LEU A 37 9.51 18.00 28.71
C LEU A 37 9.45 16.84 27.70
N LEU A 38 10.08 16.98 26.53
CA LEU A 38 10.05 15.95 25.49
C LEU A 38 10.90 14.73 25.88
N PRO A 39 12.18 14.87 26.30
CA PRO A 39 12.98 13.75 26.79
C PRO A 39 12.35 13.09 28.03
N LEU A 40 11.81 13.88 28.95
CA LEU A 40 11.17 13.37 30.16
C LEU A 40 9.93 12.52 29.83
N ALA A 41 9.13 12.94 28.85
CA ALA A 41 8.00 12.14 28.37
C ALA A 41 8.45 10.78 27.84
N GLU A 42 9.55 10.74 27.07
CA GLU A 42 10.09 9.49 26.52
C GLU A 42 10.63 8.56 27.60
N GLU A 43 11.31 9.10 28.62
CA GLU A 43 11.75 8.30 29.78
C GLU A 43 10.57 7.65 30.52
N TYR A 44 9.45 8.36 30.66
CA TYR A 44 8.24 7.79 31.26
C TYR A 44 7.63 6.68 30.42
N PHE A 45 7.57 6.84 29.08
CA PHE A 45 7.07 5.79 28.20
C PHE A 45 7.99 4.57 28.20
N GLU A 46 9.30 4.78 28.17
CA GLU A 46 10.28 3.69 28.24
C GLU A 46 10.20 2.93 29.56
N ALA A 47 10.05 3.64 30.68
CA ALA A 47 9.84 3.03 32.00
C ALA A 47 8.54 2.22 32.05
N ALA A 48 7.46 2.70 31.43
CA ALA A 48 6.20 1.98 31.33
C ALA A 48 6.36 0.70 30.48
N HIS A 49 6.98 0.79 29.30
CA HIS A 49 7.18 -0.36 28.43
C HIS A 49 8.06 -1.46 29.05
N LYS A 50 9.05 -1.10 29.88
CA LYS A 50 9.83 -2.10 30.65
C LYS A 50 8.98 -2.91 31.64
N LEU A 51 7.88 -2.35 32.13
CA LEU A 51 6.95 -3.02 33.03
C LEU A 51 5.89 -3.85 32.28
N ALA A 52 5.64 -3.57 31.00
CA ALA A 52 4.58 -4.22 30.22
C ALA A 52 4.65 -5.77 30.19
N PRO A 53 5.82 -6.43 30.01
CA PRO A 53 5.92 -7.88 30.03
C PRO A 53 5.54 -8.49 31.39
N LEU A 54 5.95 -7.82 32.48
CA LEU A 54 5.66 -8.26 33.85
C LEU A 54 4.15 -8.19 34.14
N ILE A 55 3.51 -7.11 33.69
CA ILE A 55 2.07 -6.88 33.84
C ILE A 55 1.28 -7.90 33.02
N SER A 56 1.70 -8.18 31.78
CA SER A 56 1.03 -9.16 30.91
C SER A 56 0.97 -10.57 31.50
N THR A 57 1.92 -10.91 32.39
CA THR A 57 2.02 -12.23 33.02
C THR A 57 1.35 -12.29 34.39
N SER A 58 1.45 -11.20 35.19
CA SER A 58 1.01 -11.19 36.59
C SER A 58 -0.31 -10.47 36.84
N MET A 59 -0.71 -9.51 35.99
CA MET A 59 -1.91 -8.67 36.13
C MET A 59 -2.16 -8.15 37.56
N ALA A 60 -1.09 -7.88 38.32
CA ALA A 60 -1.21 -7.36 39.68
C ALA A 60 -1.73 -5.90 39.64
N PRO A 61 -2.75 -5.54 40.45
CA PRO A 61 -3.40 -4.23 40.37
C PRO A 61 -2.42 -3.07 40.61
N ASP A 62 -1.48 -3.22 41.55
CA ASP A 62 -0.48 -2.19 41.86
C ASP A 62 0.46 -1.89 40.67
N ASN A 63 0.78 -2.92 39.87
CA ASN A 63 1.64 -2.77 38.70
C ASN A 63 0.90 -2.13 37.53
N VAL A 64 -0.39 -2.42 37.38
CA VAL A 64 -1.26 -1.78 36.38
C VAL A 64 -1.44 -0.30 36.69
N ASP A 65 -1.70 0.06 37.95
CA ASP A 65 -1.82 1.45 38.39
C ASP A 65 -0.52 2.24 38.17
N THR A 66 0.62 1.62 38.47
CA THR A 66 1.93 2.24 38.26
C THR A 66 2.21 2.48 36.77
N TYR A 67 1.86 1.51 35.92
CA TYR A 67 1.99 1.65 34.47
C TYR A 67 1.12 2.77 33.90
N GLN A 68 -0.18 2.79 34.25
CA GLN A 68 -1.10 3.84 33.81
C GLN A 68 -0.65 5.23 34.27
N ARG A 69 -0.10 5.33 35.49
CA ARG A 69 0.45 6.60 36.01
C ARG A 69 1.66 7.09 35.20
N LEU A 70 2.56 6.19 34.79
CA LEU A 70 3.71 6.54 33.95
C LEU A 70 3.25 7.04 32.58
N ILE A 71 2.33 6.33 31.93
CA ILE A 71 1.74 6.75 30.64
C ILE A 71 1.05 8.11 30.76
N ALA A 72 0.20 8.30 31.79
CA ALA A 72 -0.50 9.57 32.02
C ALA A 72 0.46 10.74 32.27
N THR A 73 1.57 10.50 32.98
CA THR A 73 2.59 11.52 33.23
C THR A 73 3.34 11.90 31.96
N GLY A 74 3.68 10.91 31.12
CA GLY A 74 4.30 11.14 29.81
C GLY A 74 3.37 11.93 28.86
N LEU A 75 2.09 11.56 28.79
CA LEU A 75 1.07 12.30 28.02
C LEU A 75 0.91 13.74 28.53
N GLY A 76 0.91 13.94 29.86
CA GLY A 76 0.86 15.27 30.47
C GLY A 76 2.06 16.15 30.11
N CYS A 77 3.25 15.57 30.00
CA CYS A 77 4.45 16.29 29.54
C CYS A 77 4.32 16.75 28.08
N LEU A 78 3.81 15.89 27.20
CA LEU A 78 3.57 16.23 25.79
C LEU A 78 2.48 17.30 25.62
N ASP A 79 1.36 17.20 26.33
CA ASP A 79 0.29 18.22 26.29
C ASP A 79 0.80 19.57 26.84
N ALA A 80 1.57 19.56 27.93
CA ALA A 80 2.20 20.75 28.46
C ALA A 80 3.17 21.40 27.46
N ALA A 81 3.95 20.60 26.72
CA ALA A 81 4.85 21.08 25.67
C ALA A 81 4.07 21.73 24.50
N LEU A 82 2.95 21.14 24.09
CA LEU A 82 2.08 21.67 23.03
C LEU A 82 1.36 22.97 23.42
N ARG A 83 1.04 23.17 24.71
CA ARG A 83 0.35 24.38 25.19
C ARG A 83 1.29 25.54 25.52
N LYS A 84 2.47 25.25 26.09
CA LYS A 84 3.40 26.26 26.62
C LYS A 84 4.53 26.62 25.67
N GLY A 85 4.89 25.74 24.73
CA GLY A 85 6.08 25.88 23.90
C GLY A 85 5.86 26.67 22.62
N LYS A 86 6.76 27.64 22.35
CA LYS A 86 7.06 28.05 20.96
C LYS A 86 7.92 26.97 20.31
N LEU A 87 7.32 25.83 19.99
CA LEU A 87 8.00 24.75 19.27
C LEU A 87 8.22 25.16 17.82
N THR A 88 9.27 24.63 17.20
CA THR A 88 9.39 24.76 15.74
C THR A 88 8.29 23.94 15.08
N PRO A 89 7.77 24.37 13.91
CA PRO A 89 6.66 23.67 13.24
C PRO A 89 6.88 22.17 13.04
N ARG A 90 8.12 21.75 12.76
CA ARG A 90 8.47 20.32 12.61
C ARG A 90 8.38 19.56 13.93
N ILE A 91 8.95 20.12 15.02
CA ILE A 91 8.90 19.49 16.35
C ILE A 91 7.46 19.42 16.86
N GLU A 92 6.68 20.48 16.66
CA GLU A 92 5.27 20.53 17.04
C GLU A 92 4.44 19.44 16.33
N ALA A 93 4.68 19.24 15.03
CA ALA A 93 4.07 18.15 14.27
C ALA A 93 4.52 16.77 14.80
N THR A 94 5.81 16.55 15.05
CA THR A 94 6.32 15.29 15.61
C THR A 94 5.72 14.98 16.99
N VAL A 95 5.62 15.98 17.86
CA VAL A 95 5.00 15.85 19.19
C VAL A 95 3.53 15.49 19.06
N ARG A 96 2.78 16.11 18.14
CA ARG A 96 1.38 15.75 17.89
C ARG A 96 1.19 14.33 17.39
N LEU A 97 2.06 13.87 16.48
CA LEU A 97 2.03 12.48 16.01
C LEU A 97 2.28 11.51 17.17
N ARG A 98 3.31 11.76 17.99
CA ARG A 98 3.65 10.92 19.15
C ARG A 98 2.55 10.91 20.20
N TYR A 99 2.03 12.09 20.55
CA TYR A 99 0.95 12.25 21.52
C TYR A 99 -0.32 11.49 21.10
N SER A 100 -0.72 11.65 19.84
CA SER A 100 -1.90 10.96 19.30
C SER A 100 -1.70 9.45 19.19
N GLY A 101 -0.48 9.00 18.88
CA GLY A 101 -0.13 7.57 18.83
C GLY A 101 -0.27 6.90 20.19
N VAL A 102 0.32 7.49 21.23
CA VAL A 102 0.22 6.97 22.61
C VAL A 102 -1.23 7.02 23.10
N LEU A 103 -1.99 8.08 22.79
CA LEU A 103 -3.42 8.11 23.11
C LEU A 103 -4.21 6.98 22.45
N HIS A 104 -3.89 6.64 21.20
CA HIS A 104 -4.57 5.56 20.48
C HIS A 104 -4.21 4.16 21.01
N GLU A 105 -2.96 3.94 21.40
CA GLU A 105 -2.46 2.65 21.90
C GLU A 105 -2.89 2.39 23.35
N GLU A 106 -2.85 3.42 24.21
CA GLU A 106 -2.96 3.26 25.66
C GLU A 106 -4.27 3.78 26.27
N THR A 107 -5.10 4.51 25.51
CA THR A 107 -6.31 5.17 26.05
C THR A 107 -7.54 5.02 25.17
N GLU A 108 -8.72 5.27 25.73
CA GLU A 108 -9.99 5.32 25.00
C GLU A 108 -10.33 6.72 24.46
N ASN A 109 -9.43 7.70 24.62
CA ASN A 109 -9.65 9.12 24.30
C ASN A 109 -9.49 9.42 22.78
N THR A 110 -10.29 8.75 21.96
CA THR A 110 -10.22 8.85 20.49
C THR A 110 -10.47 10.27 19.95
N MET A 111 -11.34 11.06 20.58
CA MET A 111 -11.66 12.43 20.15
C MET A 111 -10.47 13.39 20.32
N GLU A 112 -9.70 13.23 21.40
CA GLU A 112 -8.50 14.03 21.67
C GLU A 112 -7.40 13.71 20.66
N ALA A 113 -7.18 12.42 20.39
CA ALA A 113 -6.24 11.96 19.38
C ALA A 113 -6.62 12.47 17.98
N GLU A 114 -7.89 12.36 17.57
CA GLU A 114 -8.37 12.88 16.28
C GLU A 114 -8.14 14.40 16.15
N THR A 115 -8.42 15.15 17.21
CA THR A 115 -8.26 16.62 17.22
C THR A 115 -6.79 17.02 17.14
N ALA A 116 -5.91 16.32 17.86
CA ALA A 116 -4.47 16.55 17.81
C ALA A 116 -3.90 16.24 16.42
N LEU A 117 -4.34 15.16 15.78
CA LEU A 117 -3.95 14.81 14.41
C LEU A 117 -4.44 15.82 13.38
N ALA A 118 -5.70 16.25 13.45
CA ALA A 118 -6.26 17.23 12.52
C ALA A 118 -5.46 18.55 12.55
N LYS A 119 -5.10 19.03 13.76
CA LYS A 119 -4.23 20.21 13.92
C LYS A 119 -2.83 19.98 13.36
N GLY A 120 -2.27 18.79 13.55
CA GLY A 120 -0.98 18.39 13.00
C GLY A 120 -0.95 18.35 11.47
N ILE A 121 -2.00 17.81 10.84
CA ILE A 121 -2.12 17.72 9.37
C ILE A 121 -2.12 19.11 8.74
N VAL A 122 -2.94 20.03 9.27
CA VAL A 122 -2.99 21.42 8.77
C VAL A 122 -1.64 22.13 8.92
N LEU A 123 -0.91 21.88 10.02
CA LEU A 123 0.43 22.40 10.20
C LEU A 123 1.41 21.84 9.17
N CYS A 124 1.37 20.52 8.93
CA CYS A 124 2.22 19.86 7.95
C CYS A 124 1.95 20.32 6.52
N GLU A 125 0.70 20.60 6.16
CA GLU A 125 0.33 21.14 4.85
C GLU A 125 0.92 22.53 4.62
N ARG A 126 0.80 23.42 5.62
CA ARG A 126 1.31 24.80 5.53
C ARG A 126 2.83 24.87 5.45
N SER A 127 3.52 23.90 6.05
CA SER A 127 5.00 23.85 6.08
C SER A 127 5.59 22.83 5.10
N HIS A 128 4.76 22.19 4.26
CA HIS A 128 5.17 21.17 3.27
C HIS A 128 5.92 19.96 3.87
N PHE A 129 5.54 19.52 5.07
CA PHE A 129 6.06 18.30 5.70
C PHE A 129 5.22 17.09 5.29
N PHE A 130 5.43 16.60 4.07
CA PHE A 130 4.65 15.50 3.50
C PHE A 130 4.85 14.17 4.25
N ASP A 131 6.05 13.93 4.78
CA ASP A 131 6.39 12.77 5.63
C ASP A 131 5.46 12.68 6.84
N LEU A 132 5.36 13.77 7.61
CA LEU A 132 4.54 13.83 8.82
C LEU A 132 3.05 13.92 8.49
N LYS A 133 2.67 14.60 7.39
CA LYS A 133 1.28 14.66 6.92
C LYS A 133 0.71 13.26 6.69
N TYR A 134 1.38 12.45 5.86
CA TYR A 134 0.88 11.13 5.50
C TYR A 134 0.88 10.17 6.70
N ALA A 135 1.88 10.26 7.59
CA ALA A 135 1.91 9.50 8.83
C ALA A 135 0.70 9.83 9.74
N MET A 136 0.35 11.12 9.87
CA MET A 136 -0.81 11.55 10.64
C MET A 136 -2.14 11.15 10.00
N GLN A 137 -2.26 11.24 8.67
CA GLN A 137 -3.45 10.78 7.93
C GLN A 137 -3.67 9.28 8.10
N TYR A 138 -2.58 8.48 8.09
CA TYR A 138 -2.65 7.04 8.33
C TYR A 138 -3.14 6.72 9.76
N LEU A 139 -2.53 7.34 10.78
CA LEU A 139 -2.95 7.13 12.17
C LEU A 139 -4.40 7.60 12.40
N LEU A 140 -4.82 8.68 11.76
CA LEU A 140 -6.21 9.15 11.81
C LEU A 140 -7.16 8.11 11.21
N ALA A 141 -6.81 7.50 10.08
CA ALA A 141 -7.60 6.42 9.49
C ALA A 141 -7.69 5.19 10.40
N GLN A 142 -6.62 4.85 11.13
CA GLN A 142 -6.64 3.76 12.12
C GLN A 142 -7.62 4.04 13.27
N ILE A 143 -7.58 5.26 13.85
CA ILE A 143 -8.51 5.67 14.91
C ILE A 143 -9.96 5.67 14.42
N MET A 144 -10.21 6.22 13.22
CA MET A 144 -11.53 6.19 12.59
C MET A 144 -12.01 4.74 12.35
N GLY A 145 -11.10 3.83 12.03
CA GLY A 145 -11.37 2.42 11.78
C GLY A 145 -11.92 1.69 13.00
N GLN A 146 -11.54 2.10 14.21
CA GLN A 146 -12.09 1.55 15.46
C GLN A 146 -13.60 1.85 15.60
N LYS A 147 -14.06 3.01 15.12
CA LYS A 147 -15.48 3.42 15.20
C LYS A 147 -16.28 2.99 13.97
N ASN A 148 -15.73 3.23 12.78
CA ASN A 148 -16.39 2.98 11.51
C ASN A 148 -15.35 2.69 10.41
N LEU A 149 -15.15 1.40 10.15
CA LEU A 149 -14.23 0.90 9.13
C LEU A 149 -14.54 1.45 7.72
N ARG A 150 -15.81 1.65 7.36
CA ARG A 150 -16.22 2.14 6.03
C ARG A 150 -15.80 3.60 5.82
N ALA A 151 -16.03 4.43 6.83
CA ALA A 151 -15.63 5.84 6.78
C ALA A 151 -14.09 5.98 6.72
N ALA A 152 -13.37 5.15 7.49
CA ALA A 152 -11.92 5.10 7.47
C ALA A 152 -11.35 4.69 6.11
N MET A 153 -11.88 3.63 5.49
CA MET A 153 -11.45 3.19 4.16
C MET A 153 -11.72 4.27 3.10
N LYS A 154 -12.91 4.90 3.12
CA LYS A 154 -13.22 5.99 2.19
C LYS A 154 -12.30 7.21 2.38
N ALA A 155 -11.95 7.54 3.62
CA ALA A 155 -10.99 8.60 3.90
C ALA A 155 -9.59 8.24 3.39
N LEU A 156 -9.16 6.99 3.61
CA LEU A 156 -7.89 6.47 3.13
C LEU A 156 -7.79 6.47 1.60
N ASP A 157 -8.86 6.09 0.88
CA ASP A 157 -8.92 6.19 -0.59
C ASP A 157 -8.72 7.63 -1.06
N GLY A 158 -9.31 8.59 -0.33
CA GLY A 158 -9.12 10.02 -0.58
C GLY A 158 -7.67 10.47 -0.35
N TYR A 159 -7.06 10.07 0.78
CA TYR A 159 -5.66 10.38 1.10
C TYR A 159 -4.69 9.75 0.10
N ILE A 160 -4.95 8.51 -0.32
CA ILE A 160 -4.19 7.86 -1.39
C ILE A 160 -4.32 8.71 -2.66
N SER A 161 -5.53 8.99 -3.13
CA SER A 161 -5.74 9.78 -4.34
C SER A 161 -5.07 11.16 -4.29
N GLU A 162 -4.99 11.79 -3.13
CA GLU A 162 -4.27 13.04 -2.93
C GLU A 162 -2.75 12.85 -3.07
N ALA A 163 -2.19 11.80 -2.45
CA ALA A 163 -0.79 11.42 -2.61
C ALA A 163 -0.45 10.96 -4.05
N GLU A 164 -1.45 10.51 -4.81
CA GLU A 164 -1.31 10.12 -6.21
C GLU A 164 -1.39 11.31 -7.19
N ALA A 165 -1.91 12.47 -6.77
CA ALA A 165 -2.04 13.65 -7.62
C ALA A 165 -0.65 14.20 -8.02
N PRO A 166 -0.54 14.81 -9.21
CA PRO A 166 0.44 14.49 -10.25
C PRO A 166 1.89 14.62 -9.77
N VAL A 167 2.42 13.57 -9.17
CA VAL A 167 3.86 13.35 -9.17
C VAL A 167 4.18 12.87 -10.58
N ASP A 168 4.89 13.69 -11.36
CA ASP A 168 5.50 13.22 -12.61
C ASP A 168 6.36 12.00 -12.28
N GLY A 169 5.85 10.80 -12.56
CA GLY A 169 6.53 9.54 -12.23
C GLY A 169 7.95 9.51 -12.83
N ASN A 170 8.14 10.18 -13.97
CA ASN A 170 9.44 10.34 -14.61
C ASN A 170 10.40 11.23 -13.80
N ALA A 171 9.92 12.33 -13.19
CA ALA A 171 10.73 13.18 -12.33
C ALA A 171 11.11 12.44 -11.03
N ALA A 172 10.19 11.66 -10.47
CA ALA A 172 10.48 10.81 -9.31
C ALA A 172 11.55 9.76 -9.63
N VAL A 173 11.45 9.07 -10.77
CA VAL A 173 12.46 8.10 -11.22
C VAL A 173 13.82 8.76 -11.42
N GLN A 174 13.89 9.92 -12.07
CA GLN A 174 15.15 10.66 -12.25
C GLN A 174 15.78 11.08 -10.92
N ASN A 175 14.97 11.48 -9.95
CA ASN A 175 15.47 11.82 -8.61
C ASN A 175 16.00 10.58 -7.88
N LEU A 176 15.29 9.46 -7.94
CA LEU A 176 15.72 8.19 -7.34
C LEU A 176 17.02 7.68 -7.98
N GLN A 177 17.18 7.80 -9.30
CA GLN A 177 18.41 7.45 -10.01
C GLN A 177 19.59 8.31 -9.55
N LYS A 178 19.41 9.62 -9.41
CA LYS A 178 20.45 10.52 -8.85
C LYS A 178 20.81 10.15 -7.41
N VAL A 179 19.84 9.81 -6.58
CA VAL A 179 20.08 9.35 -5.20
C VAL A 179 20.86 8.04 -5.22
N ALA A 180 20.49 7.09 -6.08
CA ALA A 180 21.20 5.82 -6.24
C ALA A 180 22.66 6.00 -6.69
N GLU A 181 22.92 6.95 -7.60
CA GLU A 181 24.27 7.31 -8.03
C GLU A 181 25.11 7.94 -6.90
N LEU A 182 24.52 8.86 -6.13
CA LEU A 182 25.19 9.49 -4.99
C LEU A 182 25.50 8.46 -3.90
N ALA A 183 24.58 7.54 -3.63
CA ALA A 183 24.74 6.47 -2.66
C ALA A 183 25.89 5.51 -3.04
N ILE A 184 26.05 5.20 -4.34
CA ILE A 184 27.22 4.43 -4.82
C ILE A 184 28.53 5.19 -4.56
N ARG A 185 28.57 6.50 -4.83
CA ARG A 185 29.77 7.33 -4.60
C ARG A 185 30.15 7.43 -3.13
N GLN A 186 29.16 7.46 -2.24
CA GLN A 186 29.36 7.50 -0.79
C GLN A 186 29.54 6.11 -0.15
N HIS A 187 29.49 5.04 -0.96
CA HIS A 187 29.49 3.66 -0.51
C HIS A 187 28.33 3.28 0.43
N ASP A 188 27.23 4.05 0.40
CA ASP A 188 26.00 3.75 1.12
C ASP A 188 25.12 2.79 0.30
N ARG A 189 25.28 1.50 0.59
CA ARG A 189 24.57 0.43 -0.13
C ARG A 189 23.11 0.28 0.32
N ALA A 190 22.78 0.69 1.54
CA ALA A 190 21.41 0.59 2.07
C ALA A 190 20.49 1.63 1.42
N VAL A 191 20.99 2.86 1.24
CA VAL A 191 20.28 3.92 0.52
C VAL A 191 20.13 3.56 -0.96
N HIS A 192 21.17 2.99 -1.58
CA HIS A 192 21.08 2.52 -2.97
C HIS A 192 20.02 1.42 -3.14
N LEU A 193 20.00 0.42 -2.24
CA LEU A 193 19.01 -0.64 -2.22
C LEU A 193 17.60 -0.07 -2.11
N THR A 194 17.39 0.86 -1.18
CA THR A 194 16.09 1.50 -0.94
C THR A 194 15.63 2.30 -2.15
N ALA A 195 16.51 3.11 -2.76
CA ALA A 195 16.20 3.89 -3.96
C ALA A 195 15.78 2.99 -5.14
N SER A 196 16.51 1.88 -5.35
CA SER A 196 16.20 0.91 -6.41
C SER A 196 14.85 0.21 -6.18
N VAL A 197 14.52 -0.13 -4.93
CA VAL A 197 13.22 -0.73 -4.59
C VAL A 197 12.08 0.28 -4.78
N MET A 198 12.29 1.55 -4.41
CA MET A 198 11.31 2.61 -4.65
C MET A 198 11.12 2.89 -6.15
N GLU A 199 12.18 2.86 -6.96
CA GLU A 199 12.10 2.96 -8.42
C GLU A 199 11.26 1.83 -9.02
N ALA A 200 11.48 0.59 -8.54
CA ALA A 200 10.67 -0.56 -8.91
C ALA A 200 9.17 -0.36 -8.57
N MET A 201 8.84 0.24 -7.43
CA MET A 201 7.46 0.55 -7.07
C MET A 201 6.84 1.61 -8.00
N VAL A 202 7.59 2.65 -8.37
CA VAL A 202 7.10 3.69 -9.30
C VAL A 202 6.81 3.09 -10.68
N HIS A 203 7.69 2.21 -11.18
CA HIS A 203 7.45 1.50 -12.45
C HIS A 203 6.36 0.43 -12.35
N LEU A 204 6.10 -0.14 -11.17
CA LEU A 204 4.97 -1.04 -10.97
C LEU A 204 3.63 -0.28 -11.08
N ARG A 205 3.63 0.99 -10.67
CA ARG A 205 2.46 1.88 -10.81
C ARG A 205 2.27 2.36 -12.24
N SER A 206 3.35 2.52 -13.01
CA SER A 206 3.22 2.91 -14.42
C SER A 206 2.71 1.76 -15.29
N ILE A 207 1.76 2.08 -16.16
CA ILE A 207 1.07 1.14 -17.03
C ILE A 207 1.64 1.34 -18.44
N GLY A 208 2.69 0.59 -18.78
CA GLY A 208 3.35 0.66 -20.09
C GLY A 208 4.05 -0.65 -20.47
N PRO A 209 4.27 -0.94 -21.76
CA PRO A 209 4.95 -2.18 -22.19
C PRO A 209 6.36 -2.30 -21.59
N ASP A 210 7.07 -1.18 -21.48
CA ASP A 210 8.43 -1.12 -20.92
C ASP A 210 8.47 -1.10 -19.39
N SER A 211 7.30 -0.95 -18.73
CA SER A 211 7.22 -0.88 -17.27
C SER A 211 7.67 -2.19 -16.62
N ASN A 212 7.34 -3.34 -17.20
CA ASN A 212 7.76 -4.63 -16.67
C ASN A 212 9.29 -4.81 -16.74
N GLU A 213 9.90 -4.42 -17.86
CA GLU A 213 11.36 -4.48 -18.01
C GLU A 213 12.04 -3.49 -17.07
N ALA A 214 11.47 -2.29 -16.89
CA ALA A 214 11.97 -1.30 -15.95
C ALA A 214 11.90 -1.77 -14.50
N VAL A 215 10.80 -2.39 -14.07
CA VAL A 215 10.70 -2.99 -12.74
C VAL A 215 11.74 -4.10 -12.56
N GLN A 216 11.86 -5.01 -13.53
CA GLN A 216 12.82 -6.12 -13.44
C GLN A 216 14.28 -5.63 -13.39
N ARG A 217 14.61 -4.55 -14.12
CA ARG A 217 15.92 -3.91 -14.06
C ARG A 217 16.20 -3.31 -12.68
N ALA A 218 15.24 -2.59 -12.11
CA ALA A 218 15.36 -2.01 -10.78
C ALA A 218 15.47 -3.09 -9.69
N ILE A 219 14.73 -4.20 -9.81
CA ILE A 219 14.87 -5.37 -8.94
C ILE A 219 16.27 -6.01 -9.05
N ALA A 220 16.81 -6.12 -10.27
CA ALA A 220 18.14 -6.68 -10.48
C ALA A 220 19.21 -5.81 -9.79
N ALA A 221 19.13 -4.48 -9.94
CA ALA A 221 20.00 -3.53 -9.24
C ALA A 221 19.88 -3.64 -7.71
N ALA A 222 18.65 -3.77 -7.19
CA ALA A 222 18.42 -4.00 -5.77
C ALA A 222 19.09 -5.30 -5.28
N ARG A 223 18.90 -6.41 -6.01
CA ARG A 223 19.45 -7.73 -5.64
C ARG A 223 20.98 -7.77 -5.68
N THR A 224 21.64 -7.09 -6.61
CA THR A 224 23.11 -7.04 -6.68
C THR A 224 23.73 -6.45 -5.43
N HIS A 225 23.09 -5.43 -4.85
CA HIS A 225 23.59 -4.79 -3.64
C HIS A 225 23.16 -5.52 -2.38
N GLN A 226 22.00 -6.19 -2.36
CA GLN A 226 21.54 -7.03 -1.26
C GLN A 226 22.51 -8.19 -0.93
N LEU A 227 23.11 -8.82 -1.94
CA LEU A 227 24.03 -9.96 -1.77
C LEU A 227 25.39 -9.58 -1.15
N THR A 228 25.72 -8.28 -1.12
CA THR A 228 27.02 -7.77 -0.63
C THR A 228 26.95 -7.14 0.76
N VAL A 229 25.74 -6.97 1.30
CA VAL A 229 25.53 -6.51 2.67
C VAL A 229 25.46 -7.76 3.54
N GLY A 230 26.46 -7.97 4.40
CA GLY A 230 26.50 -9.10 5.34
C GLY A 230 25.29 -9.17 6.30
N ASP A 231 24.49 -8.10 6.35
CA ASP A 231 23.21 -8.00 7.04
C ASP A 231 22.10 -7.59 6.04
N SER A 232 21.44 -8.57 5.42
CA SER A 232 20.28 -8.32 4.55
C SER A 232 19.16 -7.65 5.35
N ILE A 233 18.71 -6.46 4.94
CA ILE A 233 17.52 -5.80 5.51
C ILE A 233 16.30 -6.63 5.10
N PRO A 234 15.64 -7.34 6.02
CA PRO A 234 14.68 -8.35 5.64
C PRO A 234 13.36 -7.73 5.13
N GLN A 235 12.98 -6.54 5.60
CA GLN A 235 11.81 -5.79 5.10
C GLN A 235 11.92 -5.47 3.59
N LEU A 236 13.10 -5.01 3.15
CA LEU A 236 13.37 -4.73 1.74
C LEU A 236 13.43 -6.02 0.92
N ALA A 237 13.99 -7.09 1.47
CA ALA A 237 13.99 -8.40 0.84
C ALA A 237 12.56 -8.94 0.60
N GLY A 238 11.68 -8.80 1.60
CA GLY A 238 10.27 -9.16 1.49
C GLY A 238 9.57 -8.35 0.42
N LEU A 239 9.79 -7.03 0.41
CA LEU A 239 9.20 -6.12 -0.58
C LEU A 239 9.67 -6.43 -2.01
N ILE A 240 10.95 -6.74 -2.23
CA ILE A 240 11.46 -7.14 -3.54
C ILE A 240 10.72 -8.38 -4.07
N ASN A 241 10.53 -9.40 -3.23
CA ASN A 241 9.81 -10.61 -3.64
C ASN A 241 8.34 -10.33 -3.91
N LEU A 242 7.71 -9.45 -3.12
CA LEU A 242 6.33 -9.04 -3.33
C LEU A 242 6.16 -8.30 -4.67
N ILE A 243 7.03 -7.33 -4.97
CA ILE A 243 7.02 -6.60 -6.26
C ILE A 243 7.26 -7.58 -7.41
N ASP A 244 8.17 -8.55 -7.25
CA ASP A 244 8.45 -9.54 -8.29
C ASP A 244 7.26 -10.46 -8.58
N VAL A 245 6.51 -10.88 -7.54
CA VAL A 245 5.24 -11.60 -7.68
C VAL A 245 4.19 -10.72 -8.35
N MET A 246 4.03 -9.47 -7.93
CA MET A 246 3.08 -8.53 -8.54
C MET A 246 3.36 -8.32 -10.04
N CYS A 247 4.63 -8.23 -10.46
CA CYS A 247 4.99 -8.15 -11.87
C CYS A 247 4.55 -9.37 -12.68
N VAL A 248 4.67 -10.57 -12.11
CA VAL A 248 4.28 -11.80 -12.81
C VAL A 248 2.76 -11.98 -12.83
N ILE A 249 2.06 -11.55 -11.78
CA ILE A 249 0.59 -11.46 -11.79
C ILE A 249 0.15 -10.51 -12.90
N ARG A 250 0.79 -9.34 -13.03
CA ARG A 250 0.50 -8.35 -14.08
C ARG A 250 0.78 -8.87 -15.49
N SER A 251 1.76 -9.77 -15.66
CA SER A 251 2.10 -10.33 -16.97
C SER A 251 1.20 -11.49 -17.41
N GLY A 252 0.36 -12.02 -16.52
CA GLY A 252 -0.59 -13.11 -16.80
C GLY A 252 0.05 -14.50 -16.91
N ASN A 253 1.34 -14.65 -16.58
CA ASN A 253 2.00 -15.96 -16.67
C ASN A 253 1.73 -16.81 -15.43
N THR A 254 0.74 -17.70 -15.54
CA THR A 254 0.26 -18.54 -14.42
C THR A 254 1.34 -19.47 -13.85
N HIS A 255 2.23 -20.01 -14.70
CA HIS A 255 3.29 -20.93 -14.24
C HIS A 255 4.39 -20.20 -13.48
N GLN A 256 4.90 -19.10 -14.04
CA GLN A 256 5.89 -18.28 -13.36
C GLN A 256 5.31 -17.66 -12.08
N MET A 257 4.01 -17.35 -12.06
CA MET A 257 3.33 -16.81 -10.89
C MET A 257 3.42 -17.79 -9.73
N LEU A 258 3.06 -19.07 -9.95
CA LEU A 258 3.11 -20.11 -8.92
C LEU A 258 4.53 -20.35 -8.39
N ASP A 259 5.53 -20.35 -9.28
CA ASP A 259 6.92 -20.56 -8.88
C ASP A 259 7.47 -19.38 -8.05
N LYS A 260 7.24 -18.14 -8.48
CA LYS A 260 7.65 -16.96 -7.72
C LYS A 260 6.90 -16.80 -6.40
N LEU A 261 5.62 -17.17 -6.38
CA LEU A 261 4.80 -17.14 -5.17
C LEU A 261 5.31 -18.15 -4.14
N LYS A 262 5.68 -19.37 -4.55
CA LYS A 262 6.36 -20.34 -3.67
C LYS A 262 7.69 -19.80 -3.17
N GLY A 263 8.49 -19.19 -4.05
CA GLY A 263 9.76 -18.56 -3.67
C GLY A 263 9.58 -17.46 -2.61
N MET A 264 8.59 -16.59 -2.80
CA MET A 264 8.22 -15.55 -1.85
C MET A 264 7.76 -16.13 -0.51
N GLN A 265 6.96 -17.21 -0.50
CA GLN A 265 6.54 -17.88 0.73
C GLN A 265 7.73 -18.42 1.52
N VAL A 266 8.70 -19.06 0.86
CA VAL A 266 9.92 -19.57 1.50
C VAL A 266 10.75 -18.43 2.11
N VAL A 267 10.90 -17.32 1.37
CA VAL A 267 11.62 -16.15 1.88
C VAL A 267 10.88 -15.56 3.08
N MET A 268 9.57 -15.33 2.98
CA MET A 268 8.77 -14.81 4.10
C MET A 268 8.82 -15.73 5.34
N ASP A 269 8.82 -17.05 5.15
CA ASP A 269 8.96 -18.02 6.23
C ASP A 269 10.31 -17.97 6.94
N ARG A 270 11.38 -17.75 6.17
CA ARG A 270 12.71 -17.54 6.71
C ARG A 270 12.79 -16.21 7.48
N MET A 271 12.21 -15.16 6.93
CA MET A 271 12.25 -13.82 7.50
C MET A 271 11.37 -13.67 8.76
N LEU A 272 10.24 -14.38 8.84
CA LEU A 272 9.38 -14.43 10.03
C LEU A 272 10.10 -14.99 11.26
N LYS A 273 11.12 -15.84 11.04
CA LYS A 273 11.97 -16.41 12.10
C LYS A 273 13.13 -15.50 12.51
N ASP A 274 13.38 -14.42 11.77
CA ASP A 274 14.44 -13.48 12.09
C ASP A 274 14.06 -12.60 13.29
N ALA A 275 14.98 -12.47 14.23
CA ALA A 275 14.85 -11.61 15.41
C ALA A 275 14.97 -10.12 15.04
N LYS A 276 15.71 -9.79 13.96
CA LYS A 276 15.87 -8.41 13.46
C LYS A 276 14.62 -7.85 12.78
N TRP A 277 13.64 -8.71 12.45
CA TRP A 277 12.35 -8.27 11.93
C TRP A 277 11.48 -7.77 13.09
N SER A 278 11.24 -6.45 13.15
CA SER A 278 10.47 -5.85 14.24
C SER A 278 9.02 -6.35 14.25
N SER A 279 8.54 -6.75 15.43
CA SER A 279 7.14 -7.09 15.67
C SER A 279 6.23 -5.87 15.69
N SER A 280 6.79 -4.70 16.00
CA SER A 280 6.13 -3.40 16.03
C SER A 280 6.58 -2.55 14.84
N ILE A 281 5.62 -1.90 14.20
CA ILE A 281 5.88 -0.69 13.40
C ILE A 281 6.38 0.32 14.42
N SER A 282 7.65 0.74 14.36
CA SER A 282 8.04 1.88 15.17
C SER A 282 7.20 3.06 14.73
N LEU A 283 6.26 3.47 15.58
CA LEU A 283 5.45 4.68 15.39
C LEU A 283 6.33 5.94 15.40
N GLU A 284 7.61 5.79 15.73
CA GLU A 284 8.63 6.82 15.53
C GLU A 284 9.00 6.91 14.05
N THR A 285 8.06 7.37 13.23
CA THR A 285 8.33 7.95 11.92
C THR A 285 9.00 9.33 12.08
N ARG A 286 9.95 9.46 13.03
CA ARG A 286 10.61 10.73 13.38
C ARG A 286 11.55 11.18 12.25
N SER A 287 12.04 10.24 11.44
CA SER A 287 12.91 10.46 10.28
C SER A 287 13.08 9.16 9.49
N VAL A 288 13.35 9.24 8.18
CA VAL A 288 13.81 8.10 7.35
C VAL A 288 15.18 7.59 7.83
N VAL A 289 15.91 8.44 8.56
CA VAL A 289 17.24 8.18 9.13
C VAL A 289 17.20 8.44 10.64
N GLY A 290 17.35 7.40 11.46
CA GLY A 290 17.59 7.47 12.89
C GLY A 290 19.08 7.42 13.23
N ILE A 291 19.40 7.57 14.51
CA ILE A 291 20.76 7.39 15.03
C ILE A 291 20.69 6.20 15.99
N ASP A 292 21.50 5.17 15.74
CA ASP A 292 21.60 3.98 16.60
C ASP A 292 22.29 4.31 17.94
N THR A 293 22.25 3.38 18.90
CA THR A 293 22.95 3.50 20.20
C THR A 293 24.44 3.79 20.07
N ASP A 294 25.03 3.45 18.91
CA ASP A 294 26.43 3.65 18.57
C ASP A 294 26.71 4.97 17.83
N GLY A 295 25.71 5.85 17.68
CA GLY A 295 25.85 7.14 17.01
C GLY A 295 25.87 7.07 15.48
N ARG A 296 25.59 5.90 14.89
CA ARG A 296 25.54 5.71 13.44
C ARG A 296 24.16 6.04 12.88
N GLU A 297 24.12 6.67 11.72
CA GLU A 297 22.89 6.88 10.97
C GLU A 297 22.33 5.53 10.47
N VAL A 298 21.07 5.24 10.80
CA VAL A 298 20.36 4.01 10.46
C VAL A 298 19.06 4.35 9.74
N LEU A 299 18.78 3.66 8.65
CA LEU A 299 17.53 3.82 7.94
C LEU A 299 16.37 3.19 8.74
N ILE A 300 15.37 3.97 9.14
CA ILE A 300 14.19 3.46 9.86
C ILE A 300 13.09 3.16 8.85
N MET A 301 12.78 1.88 8.66
CA MET A 301 11.72 1.41 7.77
C MET A 301 10.53 0.87 8.58
N SER A 302 9.43 1.64 8.60
CA SER A 302 8.21 1.32 9.36
C SER A 302 7.12 0.71 8.47
N PHE A 303 7.43 -0.32 7.69
CA PHE A 303 6.45 -1.01 6.84
C PHE A 303 6.62 -2.54 6.87
N LEU A 304 5.53 -3.26 6.54
CA LEU A 304 5.45 -4.72 6.51
C LEU A 304 5.81 -5.36 7.86
N ASN A 305 4.95 -5.14 8.87
CA ASN A 305 5.16 -5.76 10.18
C ASN A 305 5.01 -7.29 10.11
N LYS A 306 5.40 -8.02 11.18
CA LYS A 306 5.27 -9.49 11.20
C LYS A 306 3.84 -9.99 10.94
N LYS A 307 2.82 -9.27 11.42
CA LYS A 307 1.40 -9.61 11.23
C LYS A 307 0.95 -9.39 9.77
N ASP A 308 1.40 -8.31 9.14
CA ASP A 308 1.10 -7.98 7.74
C ASP A 308 1.80 -8.98 6.81
N ALA A 309 3.08 -9.26 7.06
CA ALA A 309 3.85 -10.27 6.33
C ALA A 309 3.20 -11.66 6.47
N PHE A 310 2.75 -12.03 7.68
CA PHE A 310 2.02 -13.26 7.91
C PHE A 310 0.69 -13.28 7.14
N SER A 311 -0.06 -12.18 7.14
CA SER A 311 -1.33 -12.07 6.43
C SER A 311 -1.16 -12.19 4.92
N ILE A 312 -0.17 -11.50 4.35
CA ILE A 312 0.17 -11.59 2.92
C ILE A 312 0.61 -13.01 2.56
N ARG A 313 1.43 -13.66 3.40
CA ARG A 313 1.80 -15.06 3.22
C ARG A 313 0.56 -15.96 3.16
N HIS A 314 -0.39 -15.82 4.08
CA HIS A 314 -1.60 -16.66 4.14
C HIS A 314 -2.58 -16.36 3.02
N ALA A 315 -2.73 -15.10 2.61
CA ALA A 315 -3.57 -14.72 1.47
C ALA A 315 -3.10 -15.36 0.15
N THR A 316 -1.83 -15.74 0.08
CA THR A 316 -1.24 -16.40 -1.10
C THR A 316 -1.22 -17.93 -1.00
N ASP A 317 -1.67 -18.52 0.12
CA ASP A 317 -1.80 -19.97 0.23
C ASP A 317 -2.91 -20.46 -0.72
N PRO A 318 -2.75 -21.54 -1.50
CA PRO A 318 -3.86 -22.18 -2.21
C PRO A 318 -5.08 -22.50 -1.33
N LYS A 319 -4.93 -22.60 0.00
CA LYS A 319 -6.05 -22.69 0.95
C LYS A 319 -6.83 -21.38 1.14
N ALA A 320 -6.31 -20.23 0.71
CA ALA A 320 -7.00 -18.94 0.71
C ALA A 320 -8.32 -18.98 -0.07
N VAL A 321 -8.43 -19.84 -1.10
CA VAL A 321 -9.70 -20.09 -1.80
C VAL A 321 -10.77 -20.67 -0.86
N ARG A 322 -10.36 -21.49 0.12
CA ARG A 322 -11.28 -22.05 1.12
C ARG A 322 -11.74 -20.97 2.10
N TYR A 323 -10.84 -20.07 2.51
CA TYR A 323 -11.20 -18.93 3.35
C TYR A 323 -12.04 -17.87 2.62
N LEU A 324 -11.79 -17.66 1.32
CA LEU A 324 -12.66 -16.85 0.46
C LEU A 324 -14.04 -17.47 0.35
N LYS A 325 -14.13 -18.79 0.17
CA LYS A 325 -15.39 -19.53 0.16
C LYS A 325 -16.13 -19.47 1.49
N GLU A 326 -15.47 -19.75 2.61
CA GLU A 326 -16.03 -19.67 3.97
C GLU A 326 -16.41 -18.21 4.33
N GLY A 327 -15.65 -17.22 3.85
CA GLY A 327 -15.96 -15.79 3.97
C GLY A 327 -17.15 -15.36 3.13
N MET A 328 -17.29 -15.87 1.91
CA MET A 328 -18.47 -15.67 1.04
C MET A 328 -19.73 -16.28 1.67
N GLU A 329 -19.61 -17.45 2.28
CA GLU A 329 -20.71 -18.14 2.98
C GLU A 329 -21.09 -17.39 4.29
N GLY A 330 -20.11 -16.96 5.09
CA GLY A 330 -20.36 -16.26 6.36
C GLY A 330 -20.84 -14.80 6.24
N LEU A 331 -20.53 -14.10 5.15
CA LEU A 331 -20.96 -12.71 4.90
C LEU A 331 -22.35 -12.63 4.26
N ALA A 332 -22.85 -13.71 3.68
CA ALA A 332 -24.25 -13.78 3.22
C ALA A 332 -25.25 -13.72 4.41
N GLU A 333 -24.83 -14.12 5.61
CA GLU A 333 -25.68 -14.16 6.81
C GLU A 333 -25.52 -12.96 7.76
N LYS A 334 -24.46 -12.15 7.64
CA LYS A 334 -24.18 -11.04 8.57
C LYS A 334 -23.89 -9.72 7.86
N SER A 335 -24.97 -9.00 7.51
CA SER A 335 -25.03 -7.53 7.42
C SER A 335 -23.79 -6.82 6.83
N ARG A 336 -23.61 -6.86 5.50
CA ARG A 336 -22.93 -5.83 4.70
C ARG A 336 -23.61 -5.77 3.33
N ASP A 337 -23.86 -4.57 2.79
CA ASP A 337 -24.41 -4.44 1.45
C ASP A 337 -23.39 -5.00 0.43
N PRO A 338 -23.71 -6.08 -0.32
CA PRO A 338 -22.81 -6.73 -1.30
C PRO A 338 -22.23 -5.83 -2.39
N LYS A 339 -22.76 -4.60 -2.49
CA LYS A 339 -22.57 -3.68 -3.61
C LYS A 339 -21.33 -2.80 -3.46
N ASP A 340 -20.62 -2.83 -2.34
CA ASP A 340 -19.51 -1.91 -2.08
C ASP A 340 -18.16 -2.37 -2.65
N PHE A 341 -18.05 -3.65 -3.05
CA PHE A 341 -16.82 -4.25 -3.56
C PHE A 341 -17.07 -4.87 -4.96
N LEU A 342 -16.39 -4.35 -5.99
CA LEU A 342 -16.63 -4.74 -7.40
C LEU A 342 -16.29 -6.21 -7.68
N ASP A 343 -15.24 -6.73 -7.05
CA ASP A 343 -14.83 -8.12 -7.09
C ASP A 343 -15.90 -9.05 -6.49
N PHE A 344 -16.50 -8.66 -5.37
CA PHE A 344 -17.60 -9.42 -4.74
C PHE A 344 -18.85 -9.45 -5.63
N MET A 345 -19.22 -8.29 -6.21
CA MET A 345 -20.34 -8.22 -7.15
C MET A 345 -20.09 -9.15 -8.35
N TYR A 346 -18.92 -9.09 -8.96
CA TYR A 346 -18.60 -9.93 -10.11
C TYR A 346 -18.63 -11.43 -9.79
N LEU A 347 -18.01 -11.85 -8.67
CA LEU A 347 -18.01 -13.25 -8.24
C LEU A 347 -19.41 -13.77 -7.93
N THR A 348 -20.27 -12.94 -7.32
CA THR A 348 -21.68 -13.28 -7.08
C THR A 348 -22.40 -13.50 -8.40
N GLY A 349 -22.17 -12.66 -9.41
CA GLY A 349 -22.72 -12.84 -10.75
C GLY A 349 -22.28 -14.16 -11.41
N VAL A 350 -21.00 -14.51 -11.31
CA VAL A 350 -20.45 -15.77 -11.84
C VAL A 350 -21.04 -16.98 -11.13
N TRP A 351 -21.20 -16.91 -9.80
CA TRP A 351 -21.86 -17.97 -9.03
C TRP A 351 -23.32 -18.16 -9.44
N LEU A 352 -24.09 -17.07 -9.58
CA LEU A 352 -25.47 -17.11 -10.04
C LEU A 352 -25.60 -17.68 -11.46
N GLN A 353 -24.65 -17.35 -12.34
CA GLN A 353 -24.56 -17.93 -13.68
C GLN A 353 -24.28 -19.45 -13.61
N GLY A 354 -23.37 -19.88 -12.73
CA GLY A 354 -23.01 -21.29 -12.55
C GLY A 354 -24.14 -22.17 -12.01
N ILE A 355 -25.03 -21.63 -11.16
CA ILE A 355 -26.22 -22.35 -10.67
C ILE A 355 -27.40 -22.31 -11.66
N GLY A 356 -27.27 -21.60 -12.79
CA GLY A 356 -28.32 -21.45 -13.80
C GLY A 356 -29.35 -20.36 -13.55
N ASN A 357 -29.18 -19.51 -12.51
CA ASN A 357 -30.05 -18.36 -12.26
C ASN A 357 -29.61 -17.14 -13.08
N LEU A 358 -29.85 -17.23 -14.39
CA LEU A 358 -29.34 -16.30 -15.39
C LEU A 358 -29.97 -14.90 -15.31
N ASP A 359 -31.24 -14.75 -14.91
CA ASP A 359 -31.87 -13.43 -14.76
C ASP A 359 -31.25 -12.62 -13.61
N SER A 360 -30.94 -13.30 -12.50
CA SER A 360 -30.28 -12.67 -11.36
C SER A 360 -28.82 -12.34 -11.67
N ALA A 361 -28.13 -13.22 -12.41
CA ALA A 361 -26.78 -12.95 -12.90
C ALA A 361 -26.72 -11.72 -13.82
N LEU A 362 -27.66 -11.60 -14.76
CA LEU A 362 -27.76 -10.44 -15.66
C LEU A 362 -28.01 -9.13 -14.90
N ARG A 363 -28.85 -9.14 -13.86
CA ARG A 363 -29.07 -7.96 -13.01
C ARG A 363 -27.78 -7.48 -12.33
N ILE A 364 -26.92 -8.41 -11.90
CA ILE A 364 -25.63 -8.07 -11.31
C ILE A 364 -24.66 -7.57 -12.36
N PHE A 365 -24.51 -8.26 -13.49
CA PHE A 365 -23.56 -7.86 -14.54
C PHE A 365 -23.93 -6.55 -15.24
N GLN A 366 -25.22 -6.18 -15.25
CA GLN A 366 -25.72 -4.91 -15.82
C GLN A 366 -25.83 -3.78 -14.78
N ASP A 367 -25.33 -3.97 -13.55
CA ASP A 367 -25.35 -2.93 -12.53
C ASP A 367 -24.52 -1.70 -12.97
N PRO A 368 -24.97 -0.46 -12.68
CA PRO A 368 -24.25 0.76 -13.05
C PRO A 368 -22.80 0.81 -12.58
N LYS A 369 -22.45 0.12 -11.49
CA LYS A 369 -21.07 0.05 -10.97
C LYS A 369 -20.13 -0.80 -11.84
N LEU A 370 -20.68 -1.69 -12.67
CA LEU A 370 -19.96 -2.52 -13.65
C LEU A 370 -20.17 -2.04 -15.09
N ALA A 371 -20.74 -0.85 -15.28
CA ALA A 371 -20.94 -0.28 -16.60
C ALA A 371 -19.59 0.10 -17.25
N LEU A 372 -19.50 -0.09 -18.57
CA LEU A 372 -18.28 0.25 -19.33
C LEU A 372 -18.01 1.76 -19.24
N PRO A 373 -16.80 2.19 -18.86
CA PRO A 373 -16.46 3.61 -18.83
C PRO A 373 -16.42 4.20 -20.25
N PRO A 374 -16.73 5.50 -20.43
CA PRO A 374 -16.61 6.16 -21.71
C PRO A 374 -15.16 6.12 -22.21
N SER A 375 -14.99 6.06 -23.52
CA SER A 375 -13.78 5.73 -24.29
C SER A 375 -12.54 6.62 -24.05
N ASN A 376 -12.58 7.58 -23.13
CA ASN A 376 -11.49 8.51 -22.86
C ASN A 376 -11.27 8.71 -21.35
N PRO A 377 -10.41 7.92 -20.72
CA PRO A 377 -9.87 8.25 -19.41
C PRO A 377 -8.55 9.00 -19.61
N SER A 378 -8.60 10.32 -19.51
CA SER A 378 -7.43 11.21 -19.53
C SER A 378 -6.48 11.03 -18.33
N THR A 379 -6.79 10.12 -17.40
CA THR A 379 -5.96 9.80 -16.24
C THR A 379 -6.19 8.33 -15.86
N SER A 380 -5.28 7.43 -16.23
CA SER A 380 -5.39 6.00 -15.88
C SER A 380 -4.73 5.71 -14.53
N THR A 381 -5.49 5.82 -13.44
CA THR A 381 -5.06 5.27 -12.14
C THR A 381 -5.23 3.75 -12.11
N SER A 382 -4.43 3.03 -11.31
CA SER A 382 -4.50 1.56 -11.17
C SER A 382 -5.90 1.08 -10.74
N VAL A 383 -6.55 1.83 -9.86
CA VAL A 383 -7.93 1.57 -9.39
C VAL A 383 -8.95 1.70 -10.53
N SER A 384 -8.78 2.69 -11.41
CA SER A 384 -9.66 2.87 -12.59
C SER A 384 -9.51 1.74 -13.61
N GLN A 385 -8.35 1.08 -13.66
CA GLN A 385 -8.10 -0.05 -14.56
C GLN A 385 -8.74 -1.33 -14.01
N ILE A 386 -8.63 -1.60 -12.70
CA ILE A 386 -9.28 -2.76 -12.06
C ILE A 386 -10.80 -2.68 -12.27
N SER A 387 -11.39 -1.51 -12.04
CA SER A 387 -12.82 -1.29 -12.29
C SER A 387 -13.20 -1.53 -13.76
N ARG A 388 -12.36 -1.07 -14.69
CA ARG A 388 -12.54 -1.28 -16.14
C ARG A 388 -12.44 -2.76 -16.53
N ASP A 389 -11.50 -3.50 -15.95
CA ASP A 389 -11.32 -4.93 -16.23
C ASP A 389 -12.54 -5.73 -15.73
N PHE A 390 -13.08 -5.41 -14.55
CA PHE A 390 -14.33 -6.00 -14.05
C PHE A 390 -15.54 -5.63 -14.92
N ALA A 391 -15.63 -4.38 -15.40
CA ALA A 391 -16.69 -3.96 -16.32
C ALA A 391 -16.62 -4.70 -17.66
N ILE A 392 -15.41 -4.89 -18.21
CA ILE A 392 -15.19 -5.70 -19.41
C ILE A 392 -15.65 -7.14 -19.16
N LEU A 393 -15.20 -7.77 -18.08
CA LEU A 393 -15.58 -9.14 -17.73
C LEU A 393 -17.11 -9.30 -17.56
N ALA A 394 -17.77 -8.35 -16.88
CA ALA A 394 -19.22 -8.37 -16.72
C ALA A 394 -19.96 -8.22 -18.06
N ALA A 395 -19.47 -7.36 -18.95
CA ALA A 395 -20.01 -7.21 -20.30
C ALA A 395 -19.80 -8.47 -21.16
N LEU A 396 -18.64 -9.11 -21.07
CA LEU A 396 -18.35 -10.39 -21.72
C LEU A 396 -19.31 -11.50 -21.26
N ASN A 397 -19.53 -11.63 -19.95
CA ASN A 397 -20.48 -12.60 -19.40
C ASN A 397 -21.93 -12.28 -19.81
N THR A 398 -22.30 -10.99 -19.88
CA THR A 398 -23.61 -10.56 -20.39
C THR A 398 -23.81 -10.99 -21.85
N LEU A 399 -22.78 -10.87 -22.70
CA LEU A 399 -22.85 -11.31 -24.09
C LEU A 399 -23.05 -12.83 -24.21
N TRP A 400 -22.44 -13.63 -23.32
CA TRP A 400 -22.66 -15.08 -23.30
C TRP A 400 -24.07 -15.46 -22.84
N ILE A 401 -24.59 -14.84 -21.78
CA ILE A 401 -25.94 -15.18 -21.27
C ILE A 401 -27.02 -14.78 -22.28
N THR A 402 -26.83 -13.66 -23.00
CA THR A 402 -27.79 -13.17 -24.00
C THR A 402 -27.79 -13.94 -25.32
N GLN A 403 -27.01 -15.03 -25.44
CA GLN A 403 -27.10 -15.95 -26.58
C GLN A 403 -28.31 -16.89 -26.50
N GLU A 404 -28.96 -17.01 -25.33
CA GLU A 404 -30.16 -17.83 -25.20
C GLU A 404 -31.32 -17.24 -26.03
N PRO A 405 -32.05 -18.06 -26.83
CA PRO A 405 -33.11 -17.56 -27.72
C PRO A 405 -34.20 -16.74 -27.03
N SER A 406 -34.48 -17.03 -25.75
CA SER A 406 -35.44 -16.33 -24.90
C SER A 406 -35.00 -14.91 -24.49
N ARG A 407 -33.70 -14.63 -24.54
CA ARG A 407 -33.05 -13.40 -24.04
C ARG A 407 -32.24 -12.66 -25.10
N LEU A 408 -32.30 -13.12 -26.35
CA LEU A 408 -31.54 -12.55 -27.47
C LEU A 408 -32.03 -11.14 -27.80
N ASN A 409 -31.16 -10.15 -27.60
CA ASN A 409 -31.38 -8.79 -28.07
C ASN A 409 -30.24 -8.39 -29.03
N PRO A 410 -30.45 -8.51 -30.35
CA PRO A 410 -29.39 -8.32 -31.33
C PRO A 410 -28.83 -6.90 -31.37
N GLU A 411 -29.69 -5.88 -31.22
CA GLU A 411 -29.26 -4.47 -31.23
C GLU A 411 -28.37 -4.14 -30.03
N ARG A 412 -28.79 -4.58 -28.83
CA ARG A 412 -28.04 -4.36 -27.59
C ARG A 412 -26.70 -5.11 -27.60
N ASN A 413 -26.67 -6.33 -28.14
CA ASN A 413 -25.46 -7.13 -28.24
C ASN A 413 -24.45 -6.51 -29.22
N ASN A 414 -24.92 -6.01 -30.36
CA ASN A 414 -24.09 -5.32 -31.34
C ASN A 414 -23.51 -4.01 -30.78
N ALA A 415 -24.32 -3.22 -30.07
CA ALA A 415 -23.85 -1.99 -29.41
C ALA A 415 -22.77 -2.28 -28.35
N LEU A 416 -22.95 -3.34 -27.55
CA LEU A 416 -21.98 -3.74 -26.54
C LEU A 416 -20.67 -4.25 -27.16
N LEU A 417 -20.74 -5.01 -28.26
CA LEU A 417 -19.56 -5.43 -29.03
C LEU A 417 -18.77 -4.26 -29.63
N ALA A 418 -19.48 -3.24 -30.12
CA ALA A 418 -18.88 -2.03 -30.66
C ALA A 418 -18.11 -1.25 -29.57
N GLN A 419 -18.66 -1.18 -28.35
CA GLN A 419 -17.99 -0.55 -27.20
C GLN A 419 -16.81 -1.37 -26.68
N LEU A 420 -16.90 -2.71 -26.66
CA LEU A 420 -15.84 -3.58 -26.18
C LEU A 420 -14.64 -3.67 -27.12
N THR A 421 -14.83 -3.55 -28.43
CA THR A 421 -13.75 -3.69 -29.42
C THR A 421 -12.56 -2.74 -29.17
N PRO A 422 -12.73 -1.42 -29.00
CA PRO A 422 -11.61 -0.52 -28.71
C PRO A 422 -11.03 -0.76 -27.30
N LEU A 423 -11.86 -1.07 -26.31
CA LEU A 423 -11.43 -1.28 -24.93
C LEU A 423 -10.56 -2.54 -24.78
N CYS A 424 -10.93 -3.65 -25.43
CA CYS A 424 -10.17 -4.90 -25.43
C CYS A 424 -8.91 -4.83 -26.30
N ALA A 425 -8.86 -3.93 -27.29
CA ALA A 425 -7.66 -3.71 -28.10
C ALA A 425 -6.60 -2.87 -27.36
N GLN A 426 -7.03 -1.94 -26.51
CA GLN A 426 -6.15 -1.11 -25.69
C GLN A 426 -5.75 -1.78 -24.35
N ASN A 427 -6.40 -2.87 -23.97
CA ASN A 427 -6.14 -3.54 -22.69
C ASN A 427 -4.78 -4.28 -22.73
N GLN A 428 -3.97 -4.09 -21.69
CA GLN A 428 -2.68 -4.77 -21.55
C GLN A 428 -2.82 -6.26 -21.18
N ASN A 429 -3.96 -6.64 -20.59
CA ASN A 429 -4.20 -8.03 -20.22
C ASN A 429 -4.57 -8.87 -21.47
N LYS A 430 -3.64 -9.72 -21.88
CA LYS A 430 -3.78 -10.60 -23.06
C LYS A 430 -4.81 -11.71 -22.85
N ASP A 431 -5.09 -12.10 -21.61
CA ASP A 431 -6.13 -13.09 -21.32
C ASP A 431 -7.53 -12.50 -21.52
N LEU A 432 -7.75 -11.22 -21.19
CA LEU A 432 -9.00 -10.53 -21.52
C LEU A 432 -9.20 -10.41 -23.03
N HIS A 433 -8.12 -10.11 -23.76
CA HIS A 433 -8.17 -10.11 -25.23
C HIS A 433 -8.50 -11.50 -25.79
N THR A 434 -7.90 -12.55 -25.22
CA THR A 434 -8.17 -13.95 -25.59
C THR A 434 -9.62 -14.33 -25.34
N ALA A 435 -10.17 -13.99 -24.17
CA ALA A 435 -11.58 -14.20 -23.82
C ALA A 435 -12.52 -13.46 -24.79
N PHE A 436 -12.20 -12.22 -25.14
CA PHE A 436 -12.98 -11.45 -26.11
C PHE A 436 -12.98 -12.08 -27.51
N CYS A 437 -11.82 -12.56 -27.98
CA CYS A 437 -11.71 -13.27 -29.26
C CYS A 437 -12.52 -14.58 -29.26
N LEU A 438 -12.53 -15.32 -28.14
CA LEU A 438 -13.38 -16.50 -27.96
C LEU A 438 -14.86 -16.16 -28.00
N ILE A 439 -15.27 -15.07 -27.35
CA ILE A 439 -16.65 -14.59 -27.38
C ILE A 439 -17.05 -14.23 -28.80
N LYS A 440 -16.25 -13.43 -29.53
CA LYS A 440 -16.51 -13.10 -30.94
C LYS A 440 -16.63 -14.32 -31.86
N ALA A 441 -15.96 -15.42 -31.53
CA ALA A 441 -16.02 -16.65 -32.29
C ALA A 441 -17.23 -17.55 -31.92
N THR A 442 -17.79 -17.40 -30.72
CA THR A 442 -18.84 -18.29 -30.18
C THR A 442 -20.24 -17.69 -30.19
N ILE A 443 -20.37 -16.36 -30.17
CA ILE A 443 -21.68 -15.69 -30.20
C ILE A 443 -22.29 -15.69 -31.61
N THR A 444 -23.61 -15.78 -31.65
CA THR A 444 -24.40 -15.59 -32.87
C THR A 444 -24.72 -14.11 -33.02
N THR A 445 -24.13 -13.47 -34.03
CA THR A 445 -24.37 -12.05 -34.37
C THR A 445 -25.37 -11.91 -35.52
N THR A 446 -26.00 -10.74 -35.62
CA THR A 446 -26.83 -10.35 -36.76
C THR A 446 -26.32 -9.00 -37.29
N PRO A 447 -25.76 -8.92 -38.51
CA PRO A 447 -25.55 -10.00 -39.49
C PRO A 447 -24.53 -11.06 -39.00
N PRO A 448 -24.65 -12.32 -39.48
CA PRO A 448 -23.78 -13.41 -39.05
C PRO A 448 -22.33 -13.14 -39.45
N THR A 449 -21.41 -13.29 -38.49
CA THR A 449 -19.98 -13.12 -38.71
C THR A 449 -19.47 -14.08 -39.79
N PRO A 450 -18.77 -13.61 -40.84
CA PRO A 450 -18.28 -14.48 -41.90
C PRO A 450 -17.24 -15.48 -41.38
N LEU A 451 -17.21 -16.68 -41.95
CA LEU A 451 -16.40 -17.81 -41.46
C LEU A 451 -14.90 -17.48 -41.38
N PHE A 452 -14.40 -16.67 -42.30
CA PHE A 452 -13.02 -16.20 -42.29
C PHE A 452 -12.69 -15.38 -41.02
N GLU A 453 -13.60 -14.50 -40.58
CA GLU A 453 -13.42 -13.69 -39.37
C GLU A 453 -13.49 -14.55 -38.11
N VAL A 454 -14.36 -15.57 -38.08
CA VAL A 454 -14.42 -16.55 -36.96
C VAL A 454 -13.09 -17.30 -36.84
N LYS A 455 -12.55 -17.82 -37.97
CA LYS A 455 -11.24 -18.49 -37.99
C LYS A 455 -10.11 -17.56 -37.57
N ARG A 456 -10.16 -16.29 -37.98
CA ARG A 456 -9.18 -15.26 -37.57
C ARG A 456 -9.22 -15.03 -36.06
N HIS A 457 -10.41 -14.90 -35.48
CA HIS A 457 -10.57 -14.73 -34.02
C HIS A 457 -10.12 -15.95 -33.23
N LEU A 458 -10.41 -17.17 -33.69
CA LEU A 458 -9.91 -18.40 -33.06
C LEU A 458 -8.39 -18.52 -33.14
N SER A 459 -7.80 -18.16 -34.28
CA SER A 459 -6.33 -18.10 -34.42
C SER A 459 -5.71 -17.08 -33.47
N GLN A 460 -6.33 -15.91 -33.30
CA GLN A 460 -5.89 -14.89 -32.34
C GLN A 460 -6.04 -15.36 -30.88
N ALA A 461 -7.13 -16.05 -30.55
CA ALA A 461 -7.33 -16.65 -29.23
C ALA A 461 -6.29 -17.74 -28.93
N LEU A 462 -5.97 -18.59 -29.91
CA LEU A 462 -4.96 -19.63 -29.78
C LEU A 462 -3.56 -19.04 -29.54
N ALA A 463 -3.17 -18.03 -30.33
CA ALA A 463 -1.91 -17.32 -30.16
C ALA A 463 -1.84 -16.59 -28.80
N GLY A 464 -2.96 -16.01 -28.36
CA GLY A 464 -3.11 -15.39 -27.04
C GLY A 464 -2.89 -16.39 -25.91
N ALA A 465 -3.60 -17.51 -25.93
CA ALA A 465 -3.51 -18.58 -24.93
C ALA A 465 -2.12 -19.22 -24.85
N GLN A 466 -1.46 -19.42 -26.01
CA GLN A 466 -0.07 -19.89 -26.06
C GLN A 466 0.91 -18.87 -25.45
N LYS A 467 0.70 -17.58 -25.73
CA LYS A 467 1.55 -16.50 -25.23
C LYS A 467 1.41 -16.28 -23.72
N THR A 468 0.21 -16.46 -23.16
CA THR A 468 -0.03 -16.39 -21.70
C THR A 468 0.17 -17.72 -20.99
N MET A 469 0.45 -18.80 -21.74
CA MET A 469 0.56 -20.17 -21.21
C MET A 469 -0.69 -20.60 -20.43
N ASN A 470 -1.86 -20.14 -20.85
CA ASN A 470 -3.13 -20.45 -20.20
C ASN A 470 -3.72 -21.75 -20.75
N SER A 471 -3.56 -22.84 -20.01
CA SER A 471 -4.04 -24.17 -20.40
C SER A 471 -5.56 -24.24 -20.54
N GLN A 472 -6.31 -23.48 -19.75
CA GLN A 472 -7.77 -23.46 -19.81
C GLN A 472 -8.26 -22.80 -21.10
N PHE A 473 -7.74 -21.62 -21.44
CA PHE A 473 -8.08 -20.98 -22.71
C PHE A 473 -7.61 -21.79 -23.92
N LEU A 474 -6.46 -22.46 -23.82
CA LEU A 474 -5.98 -23.36 -24.87
C LEU A 474 -6.97 -24.50 -25.10
N CYS A 475 -7.40 -25.20 -24.04
CA CYS A 475 -8.39 -26.27 -24.13
C CYS A 475 -9.74 -25.80 -24.68
N ILE A 476 -10.25 -24.67 -24.19
CA ILE A 476 -11.52 -24.09 -24.66
C ILE A 476 -11.42 -23.73 -26.15
N THR A 477 -10.34 -23.07 -26.57
CA THR A 477 -10.13 -22.68 -27.98
C THR A 477 -10.09 -23.91 -28.89
N LEU A 478 -9.33 -24.95 -28.51
CA LEU A 478 -9.23 -26.19 -29.27
C LEU A 478 -10.58 -26.92 -29.36
N ASN A 479 -11.35 -26.95 -28.27
CA ASN A 479 -12.69 -27.55 -28.27
C ASN A 479 -13.65 -26.81 -29.20
N VAL A 480 -13.67 -25.47 -29.16
CA VAL A 480 -14.51 -24.65 -30.06
C VAL A 480 -14.09 -24.80 -31.52
N MET A 481 -12.77 -24.88 -31.80
CA MET A 481 -12.26 -25.13 -33.15
C MET A 481 -12.70 -26.51 -33.68
N ARG A 482 -12.75 -27.51 -32.80
CA ARG A 482 -13.20 -28.86 -33.14
C ARG A 482 -14.69 -28.90 -33.44
N THR A 483 -15.53 -28.39 -32.54
CA THR A 483 -16.99 -28.44 -32.71
C THR A 483 -17.47 -27.57 -33.87
N GLY A 484 -16.87 -26.39 -34.06
CA GLY A 484 -17.16 -25.53 -35.22
C GLY A 484 -16.72 -26.11 -36.56
N GLY A 485 -15.81 -27.10 -36.55
CA GLY A 485 -15.42 -27.88 -37.72
C GLY A 485 -16.32 -29.10 -37.97
N GLU A 486 -16.81 -29.76 -36.92
CA GLU A 486 -17.62 -30.98 -37.00
C GLU A 486 -19.12 -30.69 -37.24
N GLU A 487 -19.71 -29.66 -36.64
CA GLU A 487 -21.16 -29.36 -36.77
C GLU A 487 -21.59 -28.84 -38.16
N ARG A 488 -20.65 -28.49 -39.04
CA ARG A 488 -20.95 -27.91 -40.36
C ARG A 488 -20.43 -28.71 -41.55
N VAL A 489 -19.91 -29.92 -41.32
CA VAL A 489 -19.64 -30.92 -42.38
C VAL A 489 -20.82 -31.92 -42.50
N GLY A 490 -21.71 -31.96 -41.51
CA GLY A 490 -22.91 -32.80 -41.50
C GLY A 490 -24.22 -32.08 -41.86
N GLY A 491 -24.17 -30.93 -42.53
CA GLY A 491 -25.34 -30.16 -42.99
C GLY A 491 -25.43 -30.07 -44.49
#